data_AF-A0A4Z1L1M4-F1
#
_entry.id   AF-A0A4Z1L1M4-F1
#
_cell.length_a   1.000
_cell.length_b   1.000
_cell.length_c   1.000
_cell.angle_alpha   90.00
_cell.angle_beta   90.00
_cell.angle_gamma   90.00
#
_symmetry.space_group_name_H-M   'P 1'
#
loop_
_entity.id
_entity.type
_entity.pdbx_description
1 polymer ?
#
loop_
_entity_poly.entity_id
_entity_poly.type
_entity_poly.pdbx_seq_one_letter_code
_entity_poly.pdbx_strand_id
1 'polypeptide(L)'
;MSKHPFSKDLPSKPFHTPPDTHEREKARNERSMRRGGSWFTKGTSNMIRQWHSRPKTSADAVLVDHPEISATKVVVSKYSEIPNTYGDIKVVILQLKTATSLNLRPAIYFIHGDPFMADGPLDGISGFFDLIKQLDLVLFTIDYRLLDKCWCPTPLTDCYRGLQYAFKEANNLRIDPTKIMIAGQFLGGGLAAATAIMARDGVDMGLHEGGKLMAQCLVCPVIDDRLVMKLKEDTEDEGEFWTTTVLRKTVWDYYQPDIYIIPDYYSDLQLILDADARDKTTLSEALRKEKVRRTYHRSQHLRYVTPACAPNLYDLPPTWIDVGREEVFRDQVMKYATRLMDAGNETELHILEGNRCDFDSLHRPQTKLSQAYMNLRLEWIRKAFKKSR
;
A
#
# COMPACT_ATOMS: atom_id res chain seq x y z
N MET A 1 -0.71 52.65 13.97
CA MET A 1 0.26 51.79 14.69
C MET A 1 -0.32 51.44 16.06
N SER A 2 -1.12 50.37 16.15
CA SER A 2 -1.68 49.89 17.41
C SER A 2 -0.93 48.64 17.88
N LYS A 3 -0.46 48.68 19.13
CA LYS A 3 0.36 47.66 19.79
C LYS A 3 -0.46 46.41 20.11
N HIS A 4 0.09 45.24 19.79
CA HIS A 4 -0.46 43.91 20.11
C HIS A 4 -0.29 43.63 21.63
N PRO A 5 -1.31 43.17 22.37
CA PRO A 5 -1.24 43.01 23.81
C PRO A 5 -1.03 41.54 24.22
N PHE A 6 0.18 41.01 24.08
CA PHE A 6 0.60 39.80 24.81
C PHE A 6 2.10 39.85 25.06
N SER A 7 2.48 40.71 25.99
CA SER A 7 3.82 40.78 26.57
C SER A 7 3.65 41.12 28.05
N LYS A 8 3.67 40.09 28.89
CA LYS A 8 4.44 39.99 30.15
C LYS A 8 3.89 38.87 31.06
N ASP A 9 4.85 38.18 31.67
CA ASP A 9 4.77 37.40 32.91
C ASP A 9 4.17 35.98 32.88
N LEU A 10 5.02 35.00 32.56
CA LEU A 10 4.91 33.63 33.09
C LEU A 10 6.29 33.16 33.61
N PRO A 11 6.36 32.49 34.78
CA PRO A 11 7.60 32.19 35.48
C PRO A 11 8.43 31.10 34.78
N SER A 12 9.75 31.30 34.75
CA SER A 12 10.73 30.35 34.23
C SER A 12 10.77 29.09 35.08
N LYS A 13 10.20 27.99 34.58
CA LYS A 13 10.48 26.63 35.06
C LYS A 13 11.61 26.01 34.25
N PRO A 14 12.45 25.14 34.84
CA PRO A 14 13.61 24.58 34.16
C PRO A 14 13.18 23.74 32.96
N PHE A 15 13.96 23.82 31.89
CA PHE A 15 13.82 22.97 30.71
C PHE A 15 13.93 21.50 31.11
N HIS A 16 12.78 20.82 31.24
CA HIS A 16 12.75 19.39 31.06
C HIS A 16 12.93 19.13 29.57
N THR A 17 14.06 18.52 29.21
CA THR A 17 14.26 17.88 27.92
C THR A 17 13.02 17.02 27.64
N PRO A 18 12.24 17.29 26.58
CA PRO A 18 11.09 16.46 26.27
C PRO A 18 11.62 15.04 25.97
N PRO A 19 10.98 13.97 26.49
CA PRO A 19 11.36 12.61 26.15
C PRO A 19 11.31 12.43 24.63
N ASP A 20 12.24 11.62 24.14
CA ASP A 20 12.53 11.39 22.73
C ASP A 20 11.25 11.22 21.91
N THR A 21 11.18 11.90 20.77
CA THR A 21 9.99 11.93 19.88
C THR A 21 9.47 10.54 19.55
N HIS A 22 10.36 9.55 19.54
CA HIS A 22 10.04 8.14 19.32
C HIS A 22 9.22 7.51 20.46
N GLU A 23 9.48 7.84 21.72
CA GLU A 23 8.70 7.33 22.85
C GLU A 23 7.31 7.95 22.91
N ARG A 24 7.16 9.21 22.46
CA ARG A 24 5.85 9.88 22.37
C ARG A 24 4.98 9.30 21.26
N GLU A 25 5.55 8.93 20.11
CA GLU A 25 4.84 8.23 19.05
C GLU A 25 4.42 6.82 19.48
N LYS A 26 5.35 6.06 20.10
CA LYS A 26 5.07 4.73 20.63
C LYS A 26 3.94 4.75 21.66
N ALA A 27 4.00 5.66 22.64
CA ALA A 27 2.97 5.80 23.67
C ALA A 27 1.61 6.28 23.12
N ARG A 28 1.60 7.06 22.02
CA ARG A 28 0.37 7.50 21.35
C ARG A 28 -0.27 6.36 20.56
N ASN A 29 0.52 5.56 19.86
CA ASN A 29 0.03 4.37 19.16
C ASN A 29 -0.52 3.35 20.17
N GLU A 30 0.21 3.08 21.26
CA GLU A 30 -0.25 2.21 22.34
C GLU A 30 -1.52 2.71 23.04
N ARG A 31 -1.72 4.02 23.21
CA ARG A 31 -2.96 4.59 23.76
C ARG A 31 -4.14 4.54 22.79
N SER A 32 -3.91 4.67 21.49
CA SER A 32 -4.96 4.54 20.48
C SER A 32 -5.49 3.10 20.39
N MET A 33 -4.59 2.10 20.51
CA MET A 33 -4.95 0.68 20.56
C MET A 33 -5.72 0.28 21.83
N ARG A 34 -5.65 1.07 22.91
CA ARG A 34 -6.24 0.72 24.22
C ARG A 34 -7.64 1.30 24.45
N ARG A 35 -8.19 2.12 23.56
CA ARG A 35 -9.56 2.67 23.74
C ARG A 35 -10.62 1.79 23.07
N GLY A 36 -11.25 0.94 23.88
CA GLY A 36 -12.63 0.46 23.71
C GLY A 36 -12.81 -0.87 22.97
N GLY A 37 -13.03 -1.96 23.73
CA GLY A 37 -13.48 -3.26 23.21
C GLY A 37 -12.49 -4.00 22.31
N SER A 38 -12.51 -5.34 22.31
CA SER A 38 -11.81 -6.08 21.27
C SER A 38 -12.50 -5.77 19.94
N TRP A 39 -11.88 -4.95 19.09
CA TRP A 39 -12.36 -4.63 17.73
C TRP A 39 -12.59 -5.90 16.88
N PHE A 40 -11.90 -6.97 17.25
CA PHE A 40 -11.91 -8.27 16.60
C PHE A 40 -12.71 -9.31 17.40
N THR A 41 -13.32 -10.27 16.69
CA THR A 41 -13.80 -11.49 17.35
C THR A 41 -12.62 -12.25 17.94
N LYS A 42 -12.89 -13.17 18.87
CA LYS A 42 -11.87 -14.05 19.44
C LYS A 42 -11.17 -14.86 18.35
N GLY A 43 -11.92 -15.28 17.32
CA GLY A 43 -11.40 -15.95 16.13
C GLY A 43 -10.38 -15.09 15.36
N THR A 44 -10.75 -13.87 14.97
CA THR A 44 -9.85 -12.96 14.23
C THR A 44 -8.60 -12.61 15.05
N SER A 45 -8.75 -12.36 16.35
CA SER A 45 -7.60 -12.09 17.24
C SER A 45 -6.65 -13.29 17.37
N ASN A 46 -7.16 -14.52 17.35
CA ASN A 46 -6.34 -15.72 17.38
C ASN A 46 -5.59 -15.93 16.06
N MET A 47 -6.25 -15.70 14.92
CA MET A 47 -5.63 -15.77 13.60
C MET A 47 -4.49 -14.76 13.44
N ILE A 48 -4.71 -13.48 13.79
CA ILE A 48 -3.66 -12.44 13.75
C ILE A 48 -2.47 -12.84 14.63
N ARG A 49 -2.72 -13.38 15.83
CA ARG A 49 -1.65 -13.90 16.70
C ARG A 49 -0.88 -15.06 16.07
N GLN A 50 -1.57 -15.99 15.42
CA GLN A 50 -0.92 -17.10 14.70
C GLN A 50 -0.03 -16.58 13.58
N TRP A 51 -0.48 -15.57 12.81
CA TRP A 51 0.32 -14.97 11.74
C TRP A 51 1.58 -14.28 12.28
N HIS A 52 1.46 -13.47 13.32
CA HIS A 52 2.63 -12.86 13.96
C HIS A 52 3.60 -13.88 14.54
N SER A 53 3.14 -15.09 14.85
CA SER A 53 3.99 -16.18 15.35
C SER A 53 4.68 -16.99 14.25
N ARG A 54 4.31 -16.80 12.97
CA ARG A 54 4.95 -17.51 11.86
C ARG A 54 6.41 -17.06 11.70
N PRO A 55 7.35 -18.00 11.48
CA PRO A 55 8.73 -17.65 11.22
C PRO A 55 8.82 -16.92 9.88
N LYS A 56 9.39 -15.71 9.91
CA LYS A 56 9.59 -14.93 8.69
C LYS A 56 10.57 -15.64 7.77
N THR A 57 10.23 -15.74 6.49
CA THR A 57 11.09 -16.37 5.50
C THR A 57 12.35 -15.52 5.29
N SER A 58 13.53 -16.13 5.44
CA SER A 58 14.80 -15.47 5.11
C SER A 58 15.03 -15.48 3.60
N ALA A 59 15.82 -14.54 3.09
CA ALA A 59 16.21 -14.54 1.68
C ALA A 59 16.91 -15.86 1.29
N ASP A 60 17.76 -16.39 2.17
CA ASP A 60 18.46 -17.66 1.94
C ASP A 60 17.48 -18.83 1.79
N ALA A 61 16.39 -18.85 2.59
CA ALA A 61 15.38 -19.89 2.51
C ALA A 61 14.58 -19.81 1.20
N VAL A 62 14.20 -18.59 0.75
CA VAL A 62 13.46 -18.43 -0.51
C VAL A 62 14.34 -18.73 -1.73
N LEU A 63 15.65 -18.46 -1.65
CA LEU A 63 16.59 -18.61 -2.76
C LEU A 63 17.31 -19.97 -2.79
N VAL A 64 16.94 -20.93 -1.95
CA VAL A 64 17.61 -22.24 -1.87
C VAL A 64 17.65 -22.96 -3.23
N ASP A 65 16.56 -22.90 -3.99
CA ASP A 65 16.44 -23.49 -5.34
C ASP A 65 16.84 -22.51 -6.46
N HIS A 66 17.37 -21.34 -6.09
CA HIS A 66 17.74 -20.25 -7.00
C HIS A 66 19.12 -19.65 -6.67
N PRO A 67 20.19 -20.47 -6.60
CA PRO A 67 21.52 -20.04 -6.19
C PRO A 67 22.16 -18.99 -7.11
N GLU A 68 21.66 -18.81 -8.33
CA GLU A 68 22.08 -17.80 -9.29
C GLU A 68 21.50 -16.41 -9.00
N ILE A 69 20.47 -16.31 -8.15
CA ILE A 69 19.83 -15.06 -7.74
C ILE A 69 20.47 -14.57 -6.43
N SER A 70 20.69 -13.27 -6.32
CA SER A 70 21.06 -12.58 -5.09
C SER A 70 19.90 -11.72 -4.58
N ALA A 71 19.76 -11.61 -3.27
CA ALA A 71 18.89 -10.62 -2.62
C ALA A 71 19.74 -9.61 -1.85
N THR A 72 19.55 -8.32 -2.14
CA THR A 72 20.21 -7.21 -1.44
C THR A 72 19.17 -6.37 -0.73
N LYS A 73 19.31 -6.23 0.59
CA LYS A 73 18.44 -5.36 1.39
C LYS A 73 19.03 -3.96 1.45
N VAL A 74 18.26 -2.96 1.05
CA VAL A 74 18.64 -1.55 1.10
C VAL A 74 17.69 -0.80 2.04
N VAL A 75 18.27 0.09 2.85
CA VAL A 75 17.52 1.05 3.64
C VAL A 75 17.45 2.36 2.85
N VAL A 76 16.26 2.73 2.41
CA VAL A 76 16.01 4.02 1.77
C VAL A 76 15.75 5.02 2.88
N SER A 77 16.81 5.76 3.21
CA SER A 77 16.84 6.69 4.33
C SER A 77 16.26 8.07 3.98
N LYS A 78 16.19 8.91 5.01
CA LYS A 78 15.77 10.31 4.98
C LYS A 78 16.42 11.11 3.85
N TYR A 79 15.62 11.85 3.08
CA TYR A 79 16.12 13.01 2.37
C TYR A 79 16.21 14.20 3.34
N SER A 80 17.35 14.87 3.35
CA SER A 80 17.61 16.03 4.22
C SER A 80 16.73 17.24 3.90
N GLU A 81 16.20 17.31 2.67
CA GLU A 81 15.47 18.47 2.13
C GLU A 81 13.95 18.41 2.37
N ILE A 82 13.41 17.25 2.76
CA ILE A 82 11.99 17.13 3.15
C ILE A 82 11.90 17.17 4.67
N PRO A 83 11.12 18.10 5.26
CA PRO A 83 10.86 18.11 6.67
C PRO A 83 10.29 16.76 7.15
N ASN A 84 11.05 16.10 8.02
CA ASN A 84 10.72 15.05 8.98
C ASN A 84 9.28 14.47 9.00
N THR A 85 8.79 13.89 7.91
CA THR A 85 7.42 13.30 7.86
C THR A 85 7.43 11.78 7.65
N TYR A 86 8.49 11.23 7.02
CA TYR A 86 8.51 9.83 6.59
C TYR A 86 9.79 9.13 7.09
N GLY A 87 9.64 7.98 7.75
CA GLY A 87 10.75 7.20 8.32
C GLY A 87 11.53 6.39 7.28
N ASP A 88 12.46 5.57 7.75
CA ASP A 88 13.20 4.66 6.87
C ASP A 88 12.28 3.58 6.29
N ILE A 89 12.43 3.29 4.99
CA ILE A 89 11.79 2.16 4.33
C ILE A 89 12.85 1.18 3.86
N LYS A 90 12.48 -0.11 3.81
CA LYS A 90 13.39 -1.17 3.38
C LYS A 90 12.91 -1.71 2.05
N VAL A 91 13.83 -1.80 1.09
CA VAL A 91 13.58 -2.41 -0.21
C VAL A 91 14.54 -3.58 -0.36
N VAL A 92 14.04 -4.72 -0.83
CA VAL A 92 14.86 -5.88 -1.19
C VAL A 92 14.94 -5.95 -2.70
N ILE A 93 16.16 -6.03 -3.23
CA ILE A 93 16.45 -6.10 -4.65
C ILE A 93 16.88 -7.53 -4.96
N LEU A 94 16.15 -8.21 -5.84
CA LEU A 94 16.46 -9.53 -6.33
C LEU A 94 16.86 -9.47 -7.81
N GLN A 95 17.98 -10.10 -8.13
CA GLN A 95 18.55 -10.11 -9.48
C GLN A 95 19.54 -11.25 -9.64
N LEU A 96 19.87 -11.60 -10.89
CA LEU A 96 20.98 -12.53 -11.17
C LEU A 96 22.30 -11.98 -10.62
N LYS A 97 23.10 -12.87 -10.00
CA LYS A 97 24.47 -12.59 -9.53
C LYS A 97 25.39 -12.16 -10.67
N THR A 98 25.18 -12.74 -11.85
CA THR A 98 25.92 -12.43 -13.07
C THR A 98 24.91 -12.03 -14.15
N ALA A 99 25.03 -10.79 -14.64
CA ALA A 99 24.19 -10.33 -15.74
C ALA A 99 24.46 -11.15 -17.01
N THR A 100 23.40 -11.39 -17.76
CA THR A 100 23.42 -12.19 -18.99
C THR A 100 23.90 -11.39 -20.20
N SER A 101 23.83 -10.05 -20.14
CA SER A 101 24.27 -9.16 -21.21
C SER A 101 24.69 -7.78 -20.69
N LEU A 102 25.15 -6.92 -21.60
CA LEU A 102 25.42 -5.50 -21.34
C LEU A 102 24.19 -4.60 -21.59
N ASN A 103 23.07 -5.16 -22.06
CA ASN A 103 21.87 -4.38 -22.35
C ASN A 103 21.21 -3.88 -21.06
N LEU A 104 20.45 -2.78 -21.18
CA LEU A 104 19.58 -2.33 -20.10
C LEU A 104 18.50 -3.37 -19.81
N ARG A 105 18.15 -3.49 -18.53
CA ARG A 105 17.34 -4.56 -17.95
C ARG A 105 15.92 -4.06 -17.67
N PRO A 106 14.88 -4.90 -17.81
CA PRO A 106 13.56 -4.59 -17.28
C PRO A 106 13.55 -4.68 -15.75
N ALA A 107 12.59 -4.00 -15.13
CA ALA A 107 12.36 -4.14 -13.69
C ALA A 107 10.88 -4.29 -13.33
N ILE A 108 10.63 -4.99 -12.23
CA ILE A 108 9.34 -5.02 -11.55
C ILE A 108 9.50 -4.43 -10.16
N TYR A 109 8.65 -3.47 -9.80
CA TYR A 109 8.47 -3.00 -8.44
C TYR A 109 7.23 -3.68 -7.85
N PHE A 110 7.45 -4.63 -6.94
CA PHE A 110 6.43 -5.47 -6.34
C PHE A 110 6.05 -5.01 -4.93
N ILE A 111 4.75 -4.99 -4.65
CA ILE A 111 4.19 -4.67 -3.34
C ILE A 111 3.43 -5.90 -2.81
N HIS A 112 3.93 -6.48 -1.72
CA HIS A 112 3.34 -7.66 -1.12
C HIS A 112 1.95 -7.36 -0.53
N GLY A 113 1.13 -8.41 -0.37
CA GLY A 113 -0.28 -8.26 0.00
C GLY A 113 -0.60 -8.31 1.48
N ASP A 114 0.32 -8.82 2.30
CA ASP A 114 0.05 -9.05 3.72
C ASP A 114 0.02 -7.73 4.53
N PRO A 115 -1.13 -7.36 5.14
CA PRO A 115 -1.22 -6.14 5.95
C PRO A 115 -0.60 -6.27 7.36
N PHE A 116 -0.32 -7.49 7.83
CA PHE A 116 -0.04 -7.82 9.23
C PHE A 116 1.21 -8.71 9.43
N MET A 117 1.76 -9.23 8.33
CA MET A 117 2.97 -10.06 8.17
C MET A 117 2.98 -11.43 8.87
N ALA A 118 2.77 -12.46 8.05
CA ALA A 118 3.31 -13.81 8.18
C ALA A 118 4.72 -13.95 7.53
N ASP A 119 4.93 -13.46 6.30
CA ASP A 119 6.13 -13.84 5.49
C ASP A 119 7.02 -12.67 5.00
N GLY A 120 6.64 -11.40 5.22
CA GLY A 120 7.48 -10.24 4.97
C GLY A 120 7.60 -9.79 3.51
N PRO A 121 8.62 -8.98 3.13
CA PRO A 121 8.75 -8.45 1.78
C PRO A 121 9.01 -9.51 0.72
N LEU A 122 9.28 -10.76 1.11
CA LEU A 122 9.48 -11.87 0.17
C LEU A 122 8.20 -12.68 -0.10
N ASP A 123 7.09 -12.27 0.51
CA ASP A 123 5.78 -12.86 0.26
C ASP A 123 5.36 -12.67 -1.20
N GLY A 124 4.86 -13.73 -1.85
CA GLY A 124 4.34 -13.69 -3.22
C GLY A 124 5.39 -13.56 -4.34
N ILE A 125 6.69 -13.64 -4.06
CA ILE A 125 7.71 -13.38 -5.10
C ILE A 125 8.11 -14.59 -5.96
N SER A 126 7.71 -15.80 -5.57
CA SER A 126 8.19 -17.06 -6.18
C SER A 126 7.94 -17.13 -7.69
N GLY A 127 6.80 -16.63 -8.16
CA GLY A 127 6.46 -16.57 -9.58
C GLY A 127 7.40 -15.71 -10.44
N PHE A 128 8.19 -14.81 -9.83
CA PHE A 128 9.08 -13.91 -10.57
C PHE A 128 10.47 -14.51 -10.82
N PHE A 129 10.85 -15.62 -10.18
CA PHE A 129 12.21 -16.17 -10.34
C PHE A 129 12.53 -16.59 -11.77
N ASP A 130 11.58 -17.18 -12.47
CA ASP A 130 11.74 -17.52 -13.88
C ASP A 130 11.87 -16.26 -14.76
N LEU A 131 11.18 -15.17 -14.40
CA LEU A 131 11.31 -13.90 -15.11
C LEU A 131 12.68 -13.26 -14.86
N ILE A 132 13.20 -13.30 -13.63
CA ILE A 132 14.56 -12.86 -13.30
C ILE A 132 15.58 -13.59 -14.18
N LYS A 133 15.46 -14.92 -14.29
CA LYS A 133 16.37 -15.75 -15.10
C LYS A 133 16.23 -15.49 -16.60
N GLN A 134 15.00 -15.45 -17.11
CA GLN A 134 14.72 -15.37 -18.56
C GLN A 134 14.95 -13.97 -19.15
N LEU A 135 14.69 -12.93 -18.37
CA LEU A 135 14.71 -11.55 -18.84
C LEU A 135 15.88 -10.73 -18.28
N ASP A 136 16.72 -11.34 -17.44
CA ASP A 136 17.71 -10.62 -16.63
C ASP A 136 17.07 -9.48 -15.84
N LEU A 137 15.88 -9.76 -15.29
CA LEU A 137 15.01 -8.76 -14.66
C LEU A 137 15.50 -8.40 -13.26
N VAL A 138 15.40 -7.12 -12.91
CA VAL A 138 15.61 -6.63 -11.54
C VAL A 138 14.26 -6.53 -10.82
N LEU A 139 14.07 -7.31 -9.76
CA LEU A 139 12.87 -7.27 -8.95
C LEU A 139 13.15 -6.45 -7.68
N PHE A 140 12.35 -5.41 -7.47
CA PHE A 140 12.28 -4.71 -6.18
C PHE A 140 11.06 -5.21 -5.44
N THR A 141 11.20 -5.44 -4.13
CA THR A 141 10.07 -5.67 -3.23
C THR A 141 10.22 -4.85 -1.97
N ILE A 142 9.14 -4.25 -1.48
CA ILE A 142 9.17 -3.28 -0.38
C ILE A 142 8.66 -3.89 0.93
N ASP A 143 9.37 -3.62 2.03
CA ASP A 143 8.99 -3.89 3.43
C ASP A 143 8.34 -2.62 3.99
N TYR A 144 7.12 -2.33 3.54
CA TYR A 144 6.38 -1.13 3.92
C TYR A 144 5.85 -1.25 5.36
N ARG A 145 5.63 -0.12 6.04
CA ARG A 145 5.09 -0.13 7.40
C ARG A 145 3.65 -0.64 7.41
N LEU A 146 3.39 -1.64 8.25
CA LEU A 146 2.15 -2.42 8.30
C LEU A 146 1.02 -1.72 9.07
N LEU A 147 -0.22 -2.18 8.84
CA LEU A 147 -1.44 -1.54 9.36
C LEU A 147 -1.57 -1.64 10.88
N ASP A 148 -1.08 -2.71 11.50
CA ASP A 148 -1.04 -2.85 12.96
C ASP A 148 -0.08 -1.85 13.64
N LYS A 149 0.87 -1.28 12.89
CA LYS A 149 1.94 -0.42 13.42
C LYS A 149 1.80 1.03 12.99
N CYS A 150 1.26 1.27 11.80
CA CYS A 150 1.15 2.59 11.20
C CYS A 150 -0.15 2.71 10.44
N TRP A 151 -0.89 3.78 10.71
CA TRP A 151 -2.15 4.06 10.01
C TRP A 151 -1.90 4.62 8.61
N CYS A 152 -2.93 4.52 7.78
CA CYS A 152 -3.05 5.25 6.54
C CYS A 152 -2.73 6.76 6.74
N PRO A 153 -2.01 7.43 5.81
CA PRO A 153 -1.52 6.94 4.51
C PRO A 153 -0.10 6.34 4.56
N THR A 154 0.43 5.98 5.73
CA THR A 154 1.84 5.56 5.88
C THR A 154 2.27 4.43 4.92
N PRO A 155 1.54 3.29 4.82
CA PRO A 155 1.92 2.21 3.91
C PRO A 155 1.99 2.68 2.44
N LEU A 156 1.03 3.52 2.04
CA LEU A 156 0.98 4.10 0.70
C LEU A 156 2.18 5.02 0.43
N THR A 157 2.50 5.90 1.38
CA THR A 157 3.66 6.78 1.25
C THR A 157 4.97 6.01 1.18
N ASP A 158 5.08 4.88 1.89
CA ASP A 158 6.23 4.00 1.80
C ASP A 158 6.32 3.35 0.41
N CYS A 159 5.21 2.80 -0.08
CA CYS A 159 5.12 2.17 -1.40
C CYS A 159 5.53 3.13 -2.52
N TYR A 160 5.06 4.37 -2.50
CA TYR A 160 5.43 5.33 -3.51
C TYR A 160 6.88 5.81 -3.38
N ARG A 161 7.39 5.99 -2.15
CA ARG A 161 8.81 6.29 -1.94
C ARG A 161 9.74 5.17 -2.40
N GLY A 162 9.35 3.90 -2.22
CA GLY A 162 10.10 2.77 -2.75
C GLY A 162 10.09 2.73 -4.28
N LEU A 163 9.00 3.15 -4.93
CA LEU A 163 8.96 3.29 -6.38
C LEU A 163 9.90 4.40 -6.85
N GLN A 164 9.88 5.57 -6.21
CA GLN A 164 10.79 6.67 -6.53
C GLN A 164 12.26 6.24 -6.38
N TYR A 165 12.57 5.45 -5.35
CA TYR A 165 13.89 4.84 -5.20
C TYR A 165 14.24 3.89 -6.35
N ALA A 166 13.31 3.04 -6.82
CA ALA A 166 13.56 2.17 -7.96
C ALA A 166 13.89 2.95 -9.24
N PHE A 167 13.20 4.07 -9.50
CA PHE A 167 13.52 4.96 -10.61
C PHE A 167 14.88 5.65 -10.44
N LYS A 168 15.18 6.14 -9.23
CA LYS A 168 16.47 6.76 -8.91
C LYS A 168 17.65 5.79 -9.16
N GLU A 169 17.50 4.53 -8.76
CA GLU A 169 18.55 3.52 -8.89
C GLU A 169 18.62 2.87 -10.27
N ALA A 170 17.76 3.27 -11.22
CA ALA A 170 17.69 2.62 -12.53
C ALA A 170 19.05 2.60 -13.23
N ASN A 171 19.78 3.73 -13.24
CA ASN A 171 21.09 3.81 -13.86
C ASN A 171 22.13 2.89 -13.17
N ASN A 172 22.16 2.89 -11.83
CA ASN A 172 23.13 2.10 -11.06
C ASN A 172 22.93 0.58 -11.25
N LEU A 173 21.68 0.16 -11.46
CA LEU A 173 21.31 -1.24 -11.65
C LEU A 173 21.19 -1.64 -13.13
N ARG A 174 21.52 -0.71 -14.05
CA ARG A 174 21.38 -0.86 -15.50
C ARG A 174 19.96 -1.23 -15.93
N ILE A 175 18.96 -0.64 -15.29
CA ILE A 175 17.56 -0.77 -15.62
C ILE A 175 17.20 0.26 -16.69
N ASP A 176 16.41 -0.13 -17.68
CA ASP A 176 15.75 0.81 -18.58
C ASP A 176 14.56 1.46 -17.84
N PRO A 177 14.60 2.77 -17.54
CA PRO A 177 13.53 3.42 -16.78
C PRO A 177 12.19 3.43 -17.53
N THR A 178 12.17 3.20 -18.84
CA THR A 178 10.94 3.03 -19.62
C THR A 178 10.33 1.64 -19.51
N LYS A 179 11.04 0.71 -18.84
CA LYS A 179 10.65 -0.70 -18.66
C LYS A 179 10.50 -1.09 -17.19
N ILE A 180 9.94 -0.19 -16.40
CA ILE A 180 9.58 -0.44 -15.00
C ILE A 180 8.08 -0.72 -14.92
N MET A 181 7.73 -1.94 -14.52
CA MET A 181 6.36 -2.37 -14.24
C MET A 181 6.11 -2.32 -12.74
N ILE A 182 4.91 -1.88 -12.31
CA ILE A 182 4.47 -2.05 -10.93
C ILE A 182 3.59 -3.29 -10.80
N ALA A 183 3.73 -4.04 -9.72
CA ALA A 183 2.90 -5.20 -9.44
C ALA A 183 2.54 -5.28 -7.96
N GLY A 184 1.41 -5.88 -7.64
CA GLY A 184 1.05 -6.14 -6.26
C GLY A 184 -0.12 -7.10 -6.11
N GLN A 185 -0.23 -7.70 -4.94
CA GLN A 185 -1.29 -8.65 -4.61
C GLN A 185 -2.17 -8.16 -3.46
N PHE A 186 -3.48 -8.33 -3.54
CA PHE A 186 -4.42 -7.99 -2.46
C PHE A 186 -4.29 -6.55 -1.98
N LEU A 187 -3.95 -6.31 -0.71
CA LEU A 187 -3.70 -4.95 -0.21
C LEU A 187 -2.54 -4.29 -0.97
N GLY A 188 -1.50 -5.05 -1.25
CA GLY A 188 -0.37 -4.63 -2.09
C GLY A 188 -0.80 -4.32 -3.51
N GLY A 189 -1.81 -5.01 -4.05
CA GLY A 189 -2.42 -4.71 -5.34
C GLY A 189 -3.16 -3.37 -5.31
N GLY A 190 -3.88 -3.07 -4.23
CA GLY A 190 -4.49 -1.75 -4.03
C GLY A 190 -3.47 -0.64 -3.86
N LEU A 191 -2.42 -0.88 -3.07
CA LEU A 191 -1.28 0.01 -2.91
C LEU A 191 -0.55 0.23 -4.24
N ALA A 192 -0.41 -0.79 -5.08
CA ALA A 192 0.19 -0.68 -6.41
C ALA A 192 -0.64 0.21 -7.34
N ALA A 193 -1.97 0.01 -7.38
CA ALA A 193 -2.86 0.88 -8.14
C ALA A 193 -2.78 2.34 -7.66
N ALA A 194 -2.84 2.57 -6.34
CA ALA A 194 -2.70 3.89 -5.74
C ALA A 194 -1.34 4.54 -6.06
N THR A 195 -0.27 3.76 -5.97
CA THR A 195 1.11 4.19 -6.29
C THR A 195 1.24 4.55 -7.77
N ALA A 196 0.60 3.81 -8.68
CA ALA A 196 0.59 4.13 -10.10
C ALA A 196 -0.11 5.47 -10.39
N ILE A 197 -1.23 5.74 -9.71
CA ILE A 197 -1.92 7.04 -9.80
C ILE A 197 -1.03 8.17 -9.24
N MET A 198 -0.36 7.95 -8.11
CA MET A 198 0.57 8.94 -7.54
C MET A 198 1.76 9.24 -8.48
N ALA A 199 2.29 8.21 -9.15
CA ALA A 199 3.37 8.37 -10.14
C ALA A 199 2.89 9.17 -11.36
N ARG A 200 1.71 8.85 -11.91
CA ARG A 200 1.10 9.61 -13.01
C ARG A 200 0.88 11.08 -12.62
N ASP A 201 0.36 11.32 -11.42
CA ASP A 201 0.08 12.66 -10.93
C ASP A 201 1.34 13.45 -10.55
N GLY A 202 2.53 12.84 -10.64
CA GLY A 202 3.79 13.47 -10.30
C GLY A 202 3.86 13.92 -8.85
N VAL A 203 3.27 13.15 -7.93
CA VAL A 203 3.26 13.51 -6.51
C VAL A 203 4.70 13.66 -6.03
N ASP A 204 5.05 14.82 -5.49
CA ASP A 204 6.37 15.04 -4.93
C ASP A 204 6.44 14.49 -3.49
N MET A 205 7.38 13.58 -3.28
CA MET A 205 7.75 13.03 -1.97
C MET A 205 9.26 13.14 -1.74
N GLY A 206 9.90 14.07 -2.46
CA GLY A 206 11.29 14.52 -2.41
C GLY A 206 12.36 13.43 -2.45
N LEU A 207 12.11 12.33 -3.16
CA LEU A 207 13.14 11.34 -3.48
C LEU A 207 13.56 11.42 -4.94
N HIS A 208 12.60 11.24 -5.84
CA HIS A 208 12.74 11.28 -7.29
C HIS A 208 11.33 11.37 -7.89
N GLU A 209 11.16 11.80 -9.13
CA GLU A 209 9.85 11.66 -9.79
C GLU A 209 9.52 10.16 -9.93
N GLY A 210 8.28 9.77 -9.64
CA GLY A 210 7.83 8.38 -9.71
C GLY A 210 7.85 7.75 -11.11
N GLY A 211 8.29 8.51 -12.13
CA GLY A 211 8.48 8.07 -13.50
C GLY A 211 7.21 7.60 -14.22
N LYS A 212 7.33 7.30 -15.50
CA LYS A 212 6.25 6.67 -16.27
C LYS A 212 6.38 5.16 -16.20
N LEU A 213 5.41 4.53 -15.55
CA LEU A 213 5.31 3.06 -15.50
C LEU A 213 4.95 2.51 -16.87
N MET A 214 5.52 1.36 -17.23
CA MET A 214 5.24 0.72 -18.51
C MET A 214 3.95 -0.11 -18.49
N ALA A 215 3.59 -0.64 -17.31
CA ALA A 215 2.44 -1.52 -17.08
C ALA A 215 2.17 -1.61 -15.56
N GLN A 216 0.96 -2.03 -15.19
CA GLN A 216 0.61 -2.40 -13.82
C GLN A 216 -0.06 -3.79 -13.78
N CYS A 217 0.39 -4.65 -12.85
CA CYS A 217 -0.15 -5.99 -12.64
C CYS A 217 -0.81 -6.09 -11.26
N LEU A 218 -2.13 -6.07 -11.22
CA LEU A 218 -2.93 -5.99 -10.00
C LEU A 218 -3.62 -7.33 -9.72
N VAL A 219 -3.09 -8.08 -8.76
CA VAL A 219 -3.60 -9.42 -8.43
C VAL A 219 -4.60 -9.31 -7.29
N CYS A 220 -5.85 -9.75 -7.50
CA CYS A 220 -6.97 -9.69 -6.54
C CYS A 220 -7.00 -8.40 -5.65
N PRO A 221 -6.91 -7.19 -6.23
CA PRO A 221 -6.54 -6.00 -5.46
C PRO A 221 -7.67 -5.49 -4.55
N VAL A 222 -7.30 -5.03 -3.35
CA VAL A 222 -8.24 -4.40 -2.39
C VAL A 222 -8.28 -2.89 -2.61
N ILE A 223 -9.38 -2.35 -3.15
CA ILE A 223 -9.36 -1.02 -3.80
C ILE A 223 -10.55 -0.06 -3.50
N ASP A 224 -11.68 -0.54 -2.99
CA ASP A 224 -12.88 0.25 -2.64
C ASP A 224 -13.58 -0.31 -1.38
N ASP A 225 -13.50 0.41 -0.26
CA ASP A 225 -14.13 0.00 1.00
C ASP A 225 -15.66 -0.04 0.94
N ARG A 226 -16.27 0.68 0.00
CA ARG A 226 -17.73 0.83 -0.12
C ARG A 226 -18.38 -0.36 -0.81
N LEU A 227 -17.59 -1.18 -1.51
CA LEU A 227 -18.07 -2.22 -2.44
C LEU A 227 -17.65 -3.63 -2.00
N VAL A 228 -17.67 -3.90 -0.69
CA VAL A 228 -17.53 -5.25 -0.15
C VAL A 228 -18.89 -5.96 -0.19
N MET A 229 -18.98 -7.03 -0.98
CA MET A 229 -20.18 -7.87 -1.08
C MET A 229 -20.45 -8.60 0.23
N LYS A 230 -21.72 -8.75 0.60
CA LYS A 230 -22.15 -9.67 1.67
C LYS A 230 -22.39 -11.05 1.07
N LEU A 231 -21.66 -12.07 1.52
CA LEU A 231 -21.96 -13.45 1.16
C LEU A 231 -23.12 -13.98 2.03
N LYS A 232 -23.92 -14.90 1.46
CA LYS A 232 -25.12 -15.46 2.10
C LYS A 232 -24.83 -16.24 3.39
N GLU A 233 -23.56 -16.61 3.61
CA GLU A 233 -23.04 -17.34 4.77
C GLU A 233 -22.09 -16.46 5.61
N ASP A 234 -22.44 -15.18 5.84
CA ASP A 234 -21.81 -14.37 6.89
C ASP A 234 -22.27 -14.90 8.29
N THR A 235 -21.92 -16.15 8.63
CA THR A 235 -21.92 -16.59 10.03
C THR A 235 -20.66 -16.02 10.70
N GLU A 236 -20.81 -15.43 11.88
CA GLU A 236 -19.78 -14.58 12.50
C GLU A 236 -18.45 -15.27 12.87
N ASP A 237 -18.20 -16.55 12.58
CA ASP A 237 -17.13 -17.27 13.27
C ASP A 237 -16.62 -18.56 12.58
N GLU A 238 -16.08 -18.49 11.36
CA GLU A 238 -15.43 -19.65 10.71
C GLU A 238 -13.96 -19.41 10.34
N GLY A 239 -13.21 -18.59 11.07
CA GLY A 239 -11.73 -18.57 10.94
C GLY A 239 -11.14 -18.21 9.57
N GLU A 240 -11.96 -17.87 8.59
CA GLU A 240 -11.55 -17.49 7.25
C GLU A 240 -11.44 -15.97 7.15
N PHE A 241 -10.25 -15.50 6.76
CA PHE A 241 -9.93 -14.08 6.59
C PHE A 241 -10.83 -13.37 5.55
N TRP A 242 -11.56 -14.15 4.76
CA TRP A 242 -12.25 -13.74 3.54
C TRP A 242 -13.72 -13.37 3.73
N THR A 243 -14.22 -13.37 4.97
CA THR A 243 -15.56 -12.86 5.24
C THR A 243 -15.60 -11.34 5.08
N THR A 244 -16.78 -10.83 4.69
CA THR A 244 -17.07 -9.38 4.60
C THR A 244 -16.63 -8.65 5.87
N THR A 245 -16.93 -9.26 7.02
CA THR A 245 -16.69 -8.72 8.36
C THR A 245 -15.21 -8.63 8.66
N VAL A 246 -14.42 -9.67 8.37
CA VAL A 246 -12.99 -9.66 8.64
C VAL A 246 -12.26 -8.71 7.70
N LEU A 247 -12.60 -8.66 6.40
CA LEU A 247 -11.97 -7.71 5.46
C LEU A 247 -12.24 -6.25 5.85
N ARG A 248 -13.48 -5.91 6.22
CA ARG A 248 -13.83 -4.57 6.73
C ARG A 248 -13.06 -4.26 8.01
N LYS A 249 -13.05 -5.16 9.00
CA LYS A 249 -12.41 -4.91 10.30
C LYS A 249 -10.89 -4.91 10.28
N THR A 250 -10.28 -5.69 9.39
CA THR A 250 -8.81 -5.83 9.34
C THR A 250 -8.20 -4.85 8.36
N VAL A 251 -8.75 -4.69 7.16
CA VAL A 251 -8.15 -3.78 6.17
C VAL A 251 -8.74 -2.39 6.32
N TRP A 252 -10.07 -2.25 6.23
CA TRP A 252 -10.71 -0.94 6.10
C TRP A 252 -10.86 -0.15 7.40
N ASP A 253 -11.14 -0.79 8.54
CA ASP A 253 -11.19 -0.11 9.85
C ASP A 253 -9.81 0.40 10.29
N TYR A 254 -8.72 -0.18 9.76
CA TYR A 254 -7.35 0.32 9.92
C TYR A 254 -6.97 1.38 8.86
N TYR A 255 -7.54 1.28 7.66
CA TYR A 255 -7.35 2.24 6.57
C TYR A 255 -8.16 3.53 6.75
N GLN A 256 -9.31 3.48 7.42
CA GLN A 256 -10.36 4.49 7.34
C GLN A 256 -11.07 4.89 8.66
N PRO A 257 -10.45 4.87 9.86
CA PRO A 257 -11.18 5.34 11.04
C PRO A 257 -11.63 6.82 10.91
N ASP A 258 -11.00 7.61 10.03
CA ASP A 258 -11.27 9.05 9.86
C ASP A 258 -11.82 9.47 8.48
N ILE A 259 -12.10 8.56 7.52
CA ILE A 259 -12.60 8.96 6.17
C ILE A 259 -14.11 9.27 6.19
N TYR A 260 -14.88 8.60 7.04
CA TYR A 260 -16.28 8.94 7.29
C TYR A 260 -16.45 10.20 8.16
N ILE A 261 -15.33 10.80 8.60
CA ILE A 261 -15.22 12.12 9.23
C ILE A 261 -14.44 13.06 8.30
N ILE A 262 -14.49 12.86 6.98
CA ILE A 262 -14.16 13.95 6.06
C ILE A 262 -15.33 14.94 6.15
N PRO A 263 -15.13 16.09 6.80
CA PRO A 263 -16.21 17.04 7.01
C PRO A 263 -16.65 17.57 5.63
N ASP A 264 -17.95 17.78 5.41
CA ASP A 264 -18.39 18.48 4.20
C ASP A 264 -17.74 19.87 4.23
N TYR A 265 -16.89 20.11 3.22
CA TYR A 265 -16.02 21.25 3.14
C TYR A 265 -16.77 22.57 3.41
N TYR A 266 -17.99 22.70 2.88
CA TYR A 266 -18.75 23.93 3.00
C TYR A 266 -19.44 24.04 4.36
N SER A 267 -20.04 22.96 4.87
CA SER A 267 -20.72 22.99 6.18
C SER A 267 -19.76 23.17 7.35
N ASP A 268 -18.58 22.56 7.28
CA ASP A 268 -17.62 22.59 8.38
C ASP A 268 -16.72 23.81 8.34
N LEU A 269 -16.46 24.38 7.16
CA LEU A 269 -15.90 25.73 7.05
C LEU A 269 -16.86 26.75 7.65
N GLN A 270 -18.16 26.62 7.38
CA GLN A 270 -19.17 27.49 7.96
C GLN A 270 -19.21 27.35 9.50
N LEU A 271 -19.17 26.14 10.04
CA LEU A 271 -19.07 25.90 11.49
C LEU A 271 -17.80 26.52 12.11
N ILE A 272 -16.66 26.51 11.41
CA ILE A 272 -15.42 27.15 11.87
C ILE A 272 -15.52 28.68 11.85
N LEU A 273 -16.15 29.23 10.81
CA LEU A 273 -16.36 30.67 10.66
C LEU A 273 -17.39 31.21 11.67
N ASP A 274 -18.40 30.41 11.99
CA ASP A 274 -19.52 30.77 12.86
C ASP A 274 -19.28 30.42 14.34
N ALA A 275 -18.20 29.72 14.68
CA ALA A 275 -17.91 29.32 16.05
C ALA A 275 -17.70 30.55 16.97
N ASP A 276 -18.68 30.83 17.84
CA ASP A 276 -18.54 31.85 18.89
C ASP A 276 -17.50 31.39 19.92
N ALA A 277 -16.50 32.23 20.18
CA ALA A 277 -15.45 31.97 21.18
C ALA A 277 -15.99 31.76 22.61
N ARG A 278 -17.23 32.16 22.89
CA ARG A 278 -17.91 31.96 24.18
C ARG A 278 -18.61 30.60 24.29
N ASP A 279 -18.93 29.94 23.17
CA ASP A 279 -19.45 28.57 23.16
C ASP A 279 -18.30 27.57 23.08
N LYS A 280 -17.90 27.08 24.25
CA LYS A 280 -16.78 26.14 24.39
C LYS A 280 -17.02 24.80 23.69
N THR A 281 -18.28 24.39 23.50
CA THR A 281 -18.61 23.10 22.89
C THR A 281 -18.44 23.19 21.38
N THR A 282 -19.07 24.19 20.77
CA THR A 282 -18.97 24.46 19.33
C THR A 282 -17.53 24.81 18.93
N LEU A 283 -16.82 25.62 19.73
CA LEU A 283 -15.40 25.94 19.48
C LEU A 283 -14.49 24.69 19.58
N SER A 284 -14.73 23.80 20.54
CA SER A 284 -13.96 22.55 20.70
C SER A 284 -14.19 21.60 19.53
N GLU A 285 -15.42 21.53 19.02
CA GLU A 285 -15.76 20.75 17.83
C GLU A 285 -15.12 21.34 16.57
N ALA A 286 -15.26 22.66 16.35
CA ALA A 286 -14.64 23.36 15.22
C ALA A 286 -13.12 23.22 15.22
N LEU A 287 -12.45 23.31 16.37
CA LEU A 287 -11.00 23.12 16.49
C LEU A 287 -10.56 21.67 16.25
N ARG A 288 -11.37 20.68 16.66
CA ARG A 288 -11.12 19.26 16.31
C ARG A 288 -11.24 19.06 14.80
N LYS A 289 -12.29 19.59 14.18
CA LYS A 289 -12.51 19.52 12.74
C LYS A 289 -11.41 20.24 11.96
N GLU A 290 -10.97 21.43 12.38
CA GLU A 290 -9.83 22.14 11.78
C GLU A 290 -8.51 21.37 11.96
N LYS A 291 -8.30 20.69 13.09
CA LYS A 291 -7.13 19.82 13.29
C LYS A 291 -7.15 18.59 12.37
N VAL A 292 -8.32 17.97 12.20
CA VAL A 292 -8.52 16.88 11.23
C VAL A 292 -8.33 17.39 9.81
N ARG A 293 -8.88 18.56 9.45
CA ARG A 293 -8.71 19.22 8.16
C ARG A 293 -7.25 19.58 7.87
N ARG A 294 -6.51 20.09 8.84
CA ARG A 294 -5.07 20.35 8.71
C ARG A 294 -4.29 19.06 8.55
N THR A 295 -4.70 17.99 9.24
CA THR A 295 -4.11 16.65 9.04
C THR A 295 -4.42 16.14 7.62
N TYR A 296 -5.66 16.27 7.17
CA TYR A 296 -6.17 15.90 5.84
C TYR A 296 -5.50 16.66 4.70
N HIS A 297 -5.40 17.99 4.77
CA HIS A 297 -4.70 18.81 3.78
C HIS A 297 -3.18 18.64 3.84
N ARG A 298 -2.61 18.28 5.01
CA ARG A 298 -1.21 17.85 5.10
C ARG A 298 -1.00 16.49 4.46
N SER A 299 -2.01 15.63 4.42
CA SER A 299 -1.99 14.33 3.77
C SER A 299 -2.76 14.36 2.44
N GLN A 300 -2.32 15.20 1.48
CA GLN A 300 -2.88 15.23 0.12
C GLN A 300 -2.95 13.83 -0.54
N HIS A 301 -2.21 12.86 0.01
CA HIS A 301 -2.16 11.47 -0.42
C HIS A 301 -3.40 10.63 -0.03
N LEU A 302 -4.27 11.10 0.87
CA LEU A 302 -5.48 10.35 1.26
C LEU A 302 -6.43 10.10 0.08
N ARG A 303 -6.42 10.95 -0.95
CA ARG A 303 -7.23 10.74 -2.17
C ARG A 303 -6.84 9.51 -2.98
N TYR A 304 -5.66 8.95 -2.74
CA TYR A 304 -5.14 7.76 -3.45
C TYR A 304 -5.36 6.47 -2.67
N VAL A 305 -5.77 6.55 -1.41
CA VAL A 305 -5.93 5.42 -0.48
C VAL A 305 -6.97 4.42 -0.98
N THR A 306 -8.01 4.92 -1.65
CA THR A 306 -9.01 4.12 -2.36
C THR A 306 -8.87 4.40 -3.86
N PRO A 307 -7.97 3.71 -4.57
CA PRO A 307 -7.70 4.00 -5.98
C PRO A 307 -8.95 3.84 -6.87
N ALA A 308 -9.88 2.95 -6.50
CA ALA A 308 -11.15 2.81 -7.18
C ALA A 308 -12.14 3.97 -6.95
N CYS A 309 -11.78 4.93 -6.11
CA CYS A 309 -12.50 6.19 -5.90
C CYS A 309 -11.80 7.38 -6.56
N ALA A 310 -10.61 7.20 -7.15
CA ALA A 310 -9.85 8.29 -7.74
C ALA A 310 -10.69 9.03 -8.79
N PRO A 311 -10.74 10.37 -8.78
CA PRO A 311 -11.63 11.14 -9.65
C PRO A 311 -11.25 11.00 -11.13
N ASN A 312 -9.99 10.69 -11.42
CA ASN A 312 -9.45 10.58 -12.77
C ASN A 312 -8.55 9.34 -12.89
N LEU A 313 -8.83 8.50 -13.89
CA LEU A 313 -8.06 7.31 -14.26
C LEU A 313 -7.42 7.38 -15.66
N TYR A 314 -7.50 8.51 -16.38
CA TYR A 314 -6.81 8.70 -17.67
C TYR A 314 -5.29 8.53 -17.52
N ASP A 315 -4.61 8.15 -18.61
CA ASP A 315 -3.15 8.05 -18.72
C ASP A 315 -2.48 7.13 -17.69
N LEU A 316 -3.19 6.09 -17.25
CA LEU A 316 -2.61 5.01 -16.44
C LEU A 316 -1.98 3.94 -17.34
N PRO A 317 -0.97 3.22 -16.85
CA PRO A 317 -0.27 2.25 -17.66
C PRO A 317 -1.16 1.04 -18.03
N PRO A 318 -0.86 0.32 -19.12
CA PRO A 318 -1.51 -0.95 -19.47
C PRO A 318 -1.66 -1.86 -18.25
N THR A 319 -2.86 -2.38 -18.04
CA THR A 319 -3.24 -2.99 -16.77
C THR A 319 -3.66 -4.45 -16.95
N TRP A 320 -3.00 -5.34 -16.23
CA TRP A 320 -3.56 -6.64 -15.88
C TRP A 320 -4.28 -6.51 -14.55
N ILE A 321 -5.51 -7.00 -14.47
CA ILE A 321 -6.27 -7.05 -13.22
C ILE A 321 -7.05 -8.35 -13.12
N ASP A 322 -6.89 -9.08 -12.00
CA ASP A 322 -7.57 -10.35 -11.78
C ASP A 322 -8.30 -10.40 -10.42
N VAL A 323 -9.25 -11.32 -10.33
CA VAL A 323 -10.08 -11.54 -9.14
C VAL A 323 -10.74 -12.93 -9.19
N GLY A 324 -10.92 -13.56 -8.04
CA GLY A 324 -11.77 -14.72 -7.88
C GLY A 324 -13.26 -14.46 -8.00
N ARG A 325 -13.99 -15.42 -8.57
CA ARG A 325 -15.45 -15.40 -8.66
C ARG A 325 -16.12 -15.36 -7.29
N GLU A 326 -15.51 -15.99 -6.30
CA GLU A 326 -16.04 -16.14 -4.94
C GLU A 326 -15.46 -15.12 -3.94
N GLU A 327 -14.59 -14.21 -4.39
CA GLU A 327 -14.02 -13.18 -3.52
C GLU A 327 -15.05 -12.12 -3.15
N VAL A 328 -15.16 -11.78 -1.86
CA VAL A 328 -16.07 -10.75 -1.33
C VAL A 328 -15.83 -9.36 -1.91
N PHE A 329 -14.66 -9.15 -2.50
CA PHE A 329 -14.24 -7.89 -3.10
C PHE A 329 -14.19 -7.96 -4.63
N ARG A 330 -14.86 -8.93 -5.26
CA ARG A 330 -14.88 -9.06 -6.71
C ARG A 330 -15.46 -7.85 -7.43
N ASP A 331 -16.60 -7.36 -6.93
CA ASP A 331 -17.34 -6.32 -7.64
C ASP A 331 -16.58 -4.97 -7.65
N GLN A 332 -15.78 -4.67 -6.61
CA GLN A 332 -14.88 -3.50 -6.66
C GLN A 332 -13.80 -3.64 -7.74
N VAL A 333 -13.24 -4.84 -7.92
CA VAL A 333 -12.20 -5.12 -8.92
C VAL A 333 -12.78 -4.96 -10.32
N MET A 334 -13.93 -5.59 -10.58
CA MET A 334 -14.64 -5.45 -11.85
C MET A 334 -14.96 -3.99 -12.14
N LYS A 335 -15.50 -3.26 -11.17
CA LYS A 335 -15.84 -1.84 -11.35
C LYS A 335 -14.60 -0.99 -11.65
N TYR A 336 -13.49 -1.21 -10.96
CA TYR A 336 -12.27 -0.46 -11.23
C TYR A 336 -11.71 -0.76 -12.62
N ALA A 337 -11.70 -2.03 -13.03
CA ALA A 337 -11.30 -2.43 -14.38
C ALA A 337 -12.17 -1.75 -15.45
N THR A 338 -13.50 -1.72 -15.27
CA THR A 338 -14.41 -0.99 -16.17
C THR A 338 -14.07 0.50 -16.21
N ARG A 339 -13.83 1.14 -15.06
CA ARG A 339 -13.45 2.56 -15.03
C ARG A 339 -12.11 2.84 -15.70
N LEU A 340 -11.15 1.91 -15.65
CA LEU A 340 -9.88 2.02 -16.38
C LEU A 340 -10.13 1.96 -17.89
N MET A 341 -10.98 1.05 -18.36
CA MET A 341 -11.38 0.94 -19.76
C MET A 341 -12.15 2.16 -20.25
N ASP A 342 -13.10 2.67 -19.45
CA ASP A 342 -13.87 3.89 -19.75
C ASP A 342 -12.97 5.13 -19.87
N ALA A 343 -11.87 5.16 -19.10
CA ALA A 343 -10.83 6.18 -19.18
C ALA A 343 -9.82 5.92 -20.32
N GLY A 344 -10.04 4.93 -21.19
CA GLY A 344 -9.23 4.66 -22.37
C GLY A 344 -7.92 3.91 -22.11
N ASN A 345 -7.71 3.35 -20.92
CA ASN A 345 -6.51 2.59 -20.62
C ASN A 345 -6.62 1.14 -21.14
N GLU A 346 -5.56 0.63 -21.76
CA GLU A 346 -5.45 -0.80 -22.12
C GLU A 346 -5.56 -1.64 -20.84
N THR A 347 -6.62 -2.46 -20.74
CA THR A 347 -6.93 -3.20 -19.51
C THR A 347 -7.39 -4.62 -19.86
N GLU A 348 -6.78 -5.63 -19.24
CA GLU A 348 -7.21 -7.03 -19.28
C GLU A 348 -7.77 -7.43 -17.91
N LEU A 349 -9.08 -7.69 -17.85
CA LEU A 349 -9.77 -8.19 -16.66
C LEU A 349 -9.93 -9.70 -16.73
N HIS A 350 -9.46 -10.42 -15.70
CA HIS A 350 -9.59 -11.86 -15.58
C HIS A 350 -10.39 -12.25 -14.33
N ILE A 351 -11.51 -12.95 -14.54
CA ILE A 351 -12.35 -13.46 -13.44
C ILE A 351 -12.13 -14.97 -13.34
N LEU A 352 -11.51 -15.41 -12.26
CA LEU A 352 -11.00 -16.76 -12.05
C LEU A 352 -12.00 -17.61 -11.24
N GLU A 353 -12.09 -18.91 -11.52
CA GLU A 353 -12.97 -19.86 -10.80
C GLU A 353 -12.44 -20.16 -9.40
N GLY A 354 -13.18 -19.82 -8.32
CA GLY A 354 -12.75 -19.97 -6.91
C GLY A 354 -12.51 -18.63 -6.18
N ASN A 355 -11.82 -18.67 -5.04
CA ASN A 355 -11.41 -17.47 -4.26
C ASN A 355 -9.88 -17.37 -4.08
N ARG A 356 -9.35 -16.29 -3.45
CA ARG A 356 -7.90 -16.10 -3.24
C ARG A 356 -7.19 -17.30 -2.61
N CYS A 357 -7.82 -17.97 -1.65
CA CYS A 357 -7.25 -19.16 -1.02
C CYS A 357 -6.97 -20.28 -2.04
N ASP A 358 -7.69 -20.29 -3.16
CA ASP A 358 -7.52 -21.23 -4.26
C ASP A 358 -6.48 -20.76 -5.30
N PHE A 359 -6.20 -19.46 -5.40
CA PHE A 359 -5.30 -18.89 -6.42
C PHE A 359 -3.92 -18.54 -5.93
N ASP A 360 -3.77 -18.31 -4.63
CA ASP A 360 -2.52 -17.81 -4.11
C ASP A 360 -1.52 -18.95 -3.93
N SER A 361 -0.34 -18.73 -4.51
CA SER A 361 0.87 -19.53 -4.37
C SER A 361 1.31 -19.80 -2.93
N LEU A 362 0.63 -19.22 -1.94
CA LEU A 362 0.91 -19.33 -0.51
C LEU A 362 0.21 -20.49 0.19
N HIS A 363 -1.01 -20.85 -0.22
CA HIS A 363 -1.80 -21.87 0.49
C HIS A 363 -1.83 -23.20 -0.26
N ARG A 364 -1.96 -23.16 -1.60
CA ARG A 364 -2.01 -24.36 -2.46
C ARG A 364 -1.34 -24.17 -3.84
N PRO A 365 -0.08 -23.67 -3.93
CA PRO A 365 0.63 -23.44 -5.20
C PRO A 365 0.70 -24.66 -6.14
N GLN A 366 0.59 -25.86 -5.58
CA GLN A 366 0.69 -27.14 -6.27
C GLN A 366 -0.55 -27.53 -7.07
N THR A 367 -1.67 -26.82 -6.94
CA THR A 367 -2.87 -27.18 -7.71
C THR A 367 -2.70 -26.78 -9.17
N LYS A 368 -3.28 -27.58 -10.07
CA LYS A 368 -3.30 -27.26 -11.51
C LYS A 368 -3.95 -25.91 -11.79
N LEU A 369 -4.94 -25.55 -10.98
CA LEU A 369 -5.69 -24.31 -11.09
C LEU A 369 -4.80 -23.10 -10.77
N SER A 370 -4.14 -23.09 -9.61
CA SER A 370 -3.21 -22.01 -9.22
C SER A 370 -2.06 -21.87 -10.22
N GLN A 371 -1.50 -22.99 -10.71
CA GLN A 371 -0.45 -22.98 -11.72
C GLN A 371 -0.93 -22.40 -13.06
N ALA A 372 -2.13 -22.75 -13.51
CA ALA A 372 -2.69 -22.21 -14.75
C ALA A 372 -2.84 -20.68 -14.69
N TYR A 373 -3.35 -20.14 -13.57
CA TYR A 373 -3.52 -18.70 -13.41
C TYR A 373 -2.20 -17.96 -13.25
N MET A 374 -1.25 -18.53 -12.51
CA MET A 374 0.09 -17.98 -12.42
C MET A 374 0.74 -17.93 -13.81
N ASN A 375 0.65 -19.01 -14.59
CA ASN A 375 1.21 -19.07 -15.93
C ASN A 375 0.57 -18.03 -16.85
N LEU A 376 -0.75 -17.87 -16.81
CA LEU A 376 -1.48 -16.89 -17.61
C LEU A 376 -0.97 -15.46 -17.33
N ARG A 377 -0.87 -15.10 -16.04
CA ARG A 377 -0.36 -13.79 -15.60
C ARG A 377 1.11 -13.59 -15.98
N LEU A 378 1.97 -14.57 -15.72
CA LEU A 378 3.40 -14.47 -16.05
C LEU A 378 3.65 -14.41 -17.56
N GLU A 379 2.80 -15.06 -18.36
CA GLU A 379 2.83 -14.94 -19.81
C GLU A 379 2.47 -13.53 -20.27
N TRP A 380 1.44 -12.91 -19.67
CA TRP A 380 1.11 -11.51 -19.93
C TRP A 380 2.27 -10.57 -19.61
N ILE A 381 2.88 -10.72 -18.42
CA ILE A 381 4.08 -9.94 -18.01
C ILE A 381 5.20 -10.12 -19.04
N ARG A 382 5.48 -11.36 -19.44
CA ARG A 382 6.52 -11.68 -20.42
C ARG A 382 6.23 -11.04 -21.79
N LYS A 383 4.97 -11.06 -22.24
CA LYS A 383 4.55 -10.41 -23.49
C LYS A 383 4.70 -8.89 -23.41
N ALA A 384 4.33 -8.27 -22.29
CA ALA A 384 4.49 -6.83 -22.08
C ALA A 384 5.96 -6.38 -22.23
N PHE A 385 6.91 -7.10 -21.61
CA PHE A 385 8.34 -6.81 -21.76
C PHE A 385 8.93 -7.11 -23.15
N LYS A 386 8.29 -7.99 -23.94
CA LYS A 386 8.72 -8.28 -25.31
C LYS A 386 8.18 -7.27 -26.31
N LYS A 387 6.95 -6.80 -26.15
CA LYS A 387 6.33 -5.77 -27.03
C LYS A 387 7.06 -4.43 -26.95
N SER A 388 7.73 -4.14 -25.83
CA SER A 388 8.52 -2.92 -25.64
C SER A 388 9.96 -2.98 -26.15
N ARG A 389 10.33 -4.01 -26.94
CA ARG A 389 11.66 -4.14 -27.54
C ARG A 389 11.81 -3.40 -28.85
#